data_AF-A0A7Y3FBU4-F1
#
_entry.id   AF-A0A7Y3FBU4-F1
#
_cell.length_a   1.000
_cell.length_b   1.000
_cell.length_c   1.000
_cell.angle_alpha   90.00
_cell.angle_beta   90.00
_cell.angle_gamma   90.00
#
_symmetry.space_group_name_H-M   'P 1'
#
loop_
_entity.id
_entity.type
_entity.pdbx_description
1 polymer ?
#
loop_
_entity_poly.entity_id
_entity_poly.type
_entity_poly.pdbx_seq_one_letter_code
_entity_poly.pdbx_strand_id
1 'polypeptide(L)'
;MRVLLATCALFLALLTAVTAQSNEPTSGRELAELIYGSFEEDAKGTADMGEFVNFGEDIFVSIDYDEGGSIDPSEFTEWDFSFITADKGQERAYQTSQKIYFSIWDHNGDGEIAQREYDKSMVWDFQRADTNDDAF
;
A
#
# COMPACT_ATOMS: atom_id res chain seq x y z
N MET A 1 16.28 -50.81 -40.06
CA MET A 1 16.76 -49.58 -39.39
C MET A 1 16.51 -48.38 -40.31
N ARG A 2 15.43 -47.64 -40.07
CA ARG A 2 15.22 -46.26 -40.53
C ARG A 2 14.78 -45.51 -39.28
N VAL A 3 15.73 -44.83 -38.66
CA VAL A 3 15.56 -44.21 -37.35
C VAL A 3 14.77 -42.91 -37.52
N LEU A 4 13.62 -42.88 -36.86
CA LEU A 4 12.86 -41.74 -36.33
C LEU A 4 13.57 -40.37 -36.44
N LEU A 5 13.14 -39.55 -37.39
CA LEU A 5 13.46 -38.13 -37.50
C LEU A 5 12.16 -37.34 -37.66
N ALA A 6 11.38 -37.16 -36.60
CA ALA A 6 10.25 -36.21 -36.60
C ALA A 6 9.62 -36.02 -35.21
N THR A 7 10.36 -35.64 -34.15
CA THR A 7 9.69 -35.38 -32.84
C THR A 7 10.42 -34.48 -31.83
N CYS A 8 11.30 -33.56 -32.23
CA CYS A 8 11.98 -32.68 -31.23
C CYS A 8 11.96 -31.17 -31.52
N ALA A 9 11.27 -30.68 -32.54
CA ALA A 9 11.35 -29.25 -32.90
C ALA A 9 10.19 -28.37 -32.36
N LEU A 10 9.17 -28.92 -31.69
CA LEU A 10 7.97 -28.16 -31.32
C LEU A 10 7.82 -27.82 -29.82
N PHE A 11 8.79 -28.13 -28.98
CA PHE A 11 8.73 -27.81 -27.53
C PHE A 11 9.59 -26.62 -27.10
N LEU A 12 10.41 -26.04 -27.99
CA LEU A 12 11.35 -24.97 -27.61
C LEU A 12 10.83 -23.55 -27.82
N ALA A 13 9.61 -23.36 -28.34
CA ALA A 13 9.07 -22.04 -28.67
C ALA A 13 8.14 -21.44 -27.59
N LEU A 14 7.93 -22.13 -26.46
CA LEU A 14 7.00 -21.71 -25.40
C LEU A 14 7.68 -21.09 -24.15
N LEU A 15 9.01 -20.93 -24.14
CA LEU A 15 9.75 -20.46 -22.97
C LEU A 15 10.18 -18.98 -23.00
N THR A 16 9.91 -18.23 -24.07
CA THR A 16 10.36 -16.82 -24.18
C THR A 16 9.30 -15.78 -23.89
N ALA A 17 8.14 -16.16 -23.37
CA ALA A 17 7.26 -15.20 -22.70
C ALA A 17 7.79 -14.94 -21.27
N VAL A 18 9.06 -14.55 -21.15
CA VAL A 18 9.47 -13.74 -20.00
C VAL A 18 8.67 -12.46 -20.20
N THR A 19 7.63 -12.30 -19.41
CA THR A 19 6.86 -11.06 -19.34
C THR A 19 7.86 -9.94 -19.08
N ALA A 20 8.15 -9.13 -20.10
CA ALA A 20 8.77 -7.84 -19.89
C ALA A 20 7.75 -7.01 -19.10
N GLN A 21 7.83 -7.05 -17.76
CA GLN A 21 7.18 -6.03 -16.94
C GLN A 21 7.74 -4.69 -17.41
N SER A 22 6.87 -3.78 -17.81
CA SER A 22 7.26 -2.41 -18.15
C SER A 22 7.91 -1.78 -16.92
N ASN A 23 9.06 -1.14 -17.10
CA ASN A 23 9.70 -0.31 -16.06
C ASN A 23 9.05 1.07 -15.94
N GLU A 24 8.00 1.35 -16.72
CA GLU A 24 7.23 2.59 -16.58
C GLU A 24 6.58 2.63 -15.19
N PRO A 25 6.71 3.75 -14.44
CA PRO A 25 6.03 3.91 -13.18
C PRO A 25 4.53 3.72 -13.35
N THR A 26 3.92 2.92 -12.48
CA THR A 26 2.46 2.89 -12.38
C THR A 26 2.03 4.18 -11.69
N SER A 27 0.82 4.66 -11.98
CA SER A 27 0.32 5.86 -11.30
C SER A 27 0.22 5.70 -9.77
N GLY A 28 0.06 4.46 -9.28
CA GLY A 28 0.17 4.17 -7.84
C GLY A 28 1.59 4.30 -7.29
N ARG A 29 2.62 3.97 -8.08
CA ARG A 29 4.03 4.19 -7.71
C ARG A 29 4.36 5.68 -7.69
N GLU A 30 3.96 6.45 -8.69
CA GLU A 30 4.19 7.91 -8.74
C GLU A 30 3.60 8.61 -7.53
N LEU A 31 2.43 8.15 -7.10
CA LEU A 31 1.75 8.71 -5.94
C LEU A 31 2.36 8.26 -4.61
N ALA A 32 2.80 7.00 -4.50
CA ALA A 32 3.59 6.56 -3.36
C ALA A 32 4.89 7.38 -3.23
N GLU A 33 5.58 7.68 -4.34
CA GLU A 33 6.77 8.54 -4.36
C GLU A 33 6.44 9.99 -3.95
N LEU A 34 5.28 10.52 -4.37
CA LEU A 34 4.81 11.84 -3.94
C LEU A 34 4.50 11.90 -2.44
N ILE A 35 3.79 10.90 -1.90
CA ILE A 35 3.47 10.81 -0.47
C ILE A 35 4.76 10.66 0.33
N TYR A 36 5.67 9.78 -0.10
CA TYR A 36 6.96 9.58 0.53
C TYR A 36 7.74 10.89 0.68
N GLY A 37 7.85 11.67 -0.40
CA GLY A 37 8.53 12.96 -0.35
C GLY A 37 7.78 14.07 0.43
N SER A 38 6.56 13.81 0.92
CA SER A 38 5.77 14.81 1.66
C SER A 38 6.04 14.81 3.17
N PHE A 39 6.53 13.70 3.72
CA PHE A 39 6.84 13.57 5.15
C PHE A 39 8.31 13.39 5.49
N GLU A 40 9.17 13.20 4.48
CA GLU A 40 10.62 13.23 4.67
C GLU A 40 11.05 14.67 5.06
N GLU A 41 11.38 14.89 6.33
CA GLU A 41 11.76 16.21 6.83
C GLU A 41 13.18 16.59 6.39
N ASP A 42 14.06 15.58 6.31
CA ASP A 42 15.42 15.70 5.83
C ASP A 42 15.57 14.91 4.51
N ALA A 43 15.64 15.61 3.37
CA ALA A 43 15.83 15.02 2.03
C ALA A 43 17.19 14.29 1.86
N LYS A 44 17.41 13.23 2.64
CA LYS A 44 18.56 12.33 2.64
C LYS A 44 18.30 11.09 1.77
N GLY A 45 17.08 10.95 1.26
CA GLY A 45 16.62 9.83 0.45
C GLY A 45 16.15 8.64 1.29
N THR A 46 15.86 8.83 2.58
CA THR A 46 15.46 7.80 3.54
C THR A 46 14.47 8.40 4.52
N ALA A 47 13.37 7.71 4.82
CA ALA A 47 12.41 8.13 5.83
C ALA A 47 12.48 7.20 7.04
N ASP A 48 12.62 7.77 8.23
CA ASP A 48 12.70 6.98 9.45
C ASP A 48 11.32 6.68 10.06
N MET A 49 11.29 5.74 11.01
CA MET A 49 10.05 5.35 11.70
C MET A 49 9.35 6.53 12.38
N GLY A 50 10.10 7.50 12.90
CA GLY A 50 9.55 8.68 13.55
C GLY A 50 8.84 9.59 12.55
N GLU A 51 9.48 9.88 11.40
CA GLU A 51 8.86 10.66 10.32
C GLU A 51 7.58 9.99 9.81
N PHE A 52 7.61 8.66 9.60
CA PHE A 52 6.43 7.91 9.17
C PHE A 52 5.29 7.95 10.19
N VAL A 53 5.59 7.76 11.48
CA VAL A 53 4.58 7.79 12.55
C VAL A 53 3.99 9.19 12.72
N ASN A 54 4.81 10.24 12.70
CA ASN A 54 4.34 11.63 12.79
C ASN A 54 3.42 11.98 11.62
N PHE A 55 3.76 11.56 10.40
CA PHE A 55 2.86 11.71 9.26
C PHE A 55 1.55 10.96 9.46
N GLY A 56 1.61 9.74 10.01
CA GLY A 56 0.42 8.99 10.39
C GLY A 56 -0.47 9.76 11.38
N GLU A 57 0.09 10.45 12.37
CA GLU A 57 -0.69 11.26 13.32
C GLU A 57 -1.45 12.38 12.61
N ASP A 58 -0.82 13.07 11.65
CA ASP A 58 -1.48 14.10 10.84
C ASP A 58 -2.64 13.51 10.00
N ILE A 59 -2.45 12.30 9.48
CA ILE A 59 -3.48 11.57 8.73
C ILE A 59 -4.64 11.17 9.64
N PHE A 60 -4.37 10.69 10.87
CA PHE A 60 -5.43 10.36 11.84
C PHE A 60 -6.32 11.57 12.09
N VAL A 61 -5.72 12.72 12.42
CA VAL A 61 -6.45 13.98 12.66
C VAL A 61 -7.20 14.43 11.41
N SER A 62 -6.67 14.17 10.22
CA SER A 62 -7.37 14.47 8.97
C SER A 62 -8.59 13.58 8.72
N ILE A 63 -8.61 12.35 9.22
CA ILE A 63 -9.73 11.41 9.04
C ILE A 63 -10.79 11.65 10.11
N ASP A 64 -10.39 11.76 11.38
CA ASP A 64 -11.21 12.09 12.55
C ASP A 64 -11.63 13.58 12.53
N TYR A 65 -12.42 13.94 11.51
CA TYR A 65 -12.75 15.34 11.22
C TYR A 65 -13.73 15.93 12.24
N ASP A 66 -14.46 15.10 12.97
CA ASP A 66 -15.38 15.53 14.01
C ASP A 66 -14.73 15.64 15.41
N GLU A 67 -13.45 15.28 15.50
CA GLU A 67 -12.62 15.31 16.71
C GLU A 67 -13.17 14.40 17.83
N GLY A 68 -13.81 13.28 17.46
CA GLY A 68 -14.36 12.27 18.36
C GLY A 68 -13.29 11.44 19.10
N GLY A 69 -12.06 11.43 18.60
CA GLY A 69 -10.93 10.67 19.15
C GLY A 69 -10.85 9.23 18.65
N SER A 70 -11.65 8.89 17.63
CA SER A 70 -11.71 7.60 16.97
C SER A 70 -12.28 7.77 15.57
N ILE A 71 -11.76 7.00 14.63
CA ILE A 71 -12.24 7.03 13.24
C ILE A 71 -13.39 6.03 13.07
N ASP A 72 -14.54 6.51 12.66
CA ASP A 72 -15.68 5.65 12.31
C ASP A 72 -15.65 5.21 10.81
N PRO A 73 -16.47 4.22 10.40
CA PRO A 73 -16.48 3.75 9.02
C PRO A 73 -16.90 4.81 7.98
N SER A 74 -17.76 5.77 8.36
CA SER A 74 -18.15 6.89 7.50
C SER A 74 -16.95 7.81 7.27
N GLU A 75 -16.31 8.25 8.35
CA GLU A 75 -15.12 9.12 8.29
C GLU A 75 -14.01 8.49 7.43
N PHE A 76 -13.72 7.21 7.66
CA PHE A 76 -12.72 6.48 6.88
C PHE A 76 -13.08 6.37 5.39
N THR A 77 -14.35 6.16 5.06
CA THR A 77 -14.77 5.98 3.65
C THR A 77 -14.93 7.29 2.89
N GLU A 78 -15.29 8.35 3.61
CA GLU A 78 -15.41 9.72 3.10
C GLU A 78 -14.05 10.39 2.94
N TRP A 79 -13.06 9.99 3.74
CA TRP A 79 -11.68 10.40 3.54
C TRP A 79 -11.18 9.91 2.17
N ASP A 80 -10.68 10.85 1.37
CA ASP A 80 -10.30 10.58 -0.01
C ASP A 80 -8.99 9.79 -0.08
N PHE A 81 -9.10 8.47 -0.19
CA PHE A 81 -8.01 7.55 -0.50
C PHE A 81 -7.67 7.54 -2.00
N SER A 82 -7.89 8.63 -2.75
CA SER A 82 -7.60 8.68 -4.19
C SER A 82 -6.17 8.25 -4.54
N PHE A 83 -5.25 8.19 -3.56
CA PHE A 83 -3.95 7.57 -3.69
C PHE A 83 -3.87 6.06 -3.90
N ILE A 84 -4.88 5.32 -3.46
CA ILE A 84 -5.00 3.87 -3.68
C ILE A 84 -5.59 3.56 -5.06
N THR A 85 -6.29 4.53 -5.69
CA THR A 85 -6.92 4.38 -7.01
C THR A 85 -6.35 5.35 -8.02
N ALA A 86 -5.16 5.03 -8.49
CA ALA A 86 -4.55 5.81 -9.55
C ALA A 86 -5.25 5.63 -10.93
N ASP A 87 -6.16 4.66 -11.06
CA ASP A 87 -6.85 4.33 -12.32
C ASP A 87 -8.39 4.45 -12.25
N LYS A 88 -8.94 5.17 -13.24
CA LYS A 88 -10.39 5.26 -13.47
C LYS A 88 -10.98 3.87 -13.75
N GLY A 89 -12.02 3.48 -13.01
CA GLY A 89 -12.76 2.23 -13.23
C GLY A 89 -12.48 1.11 -12.21
N GLN A 90 -11.64 1.36 -11.19
CA GLN A 90 -11.31 0.42 -10.12
C GLN A 90 -12.15 0.59 -8.85
N GLU A 91 -13.34 1.21 -8.93
CA GLU A 91 -14.21 1.53 -7.80
C GLU A 91 -14.48 0.34 -6.85
N ARG A 92 -14.68 -0.87 -7.40
CA ARG A 92 -14.88 -2.05 -6.53
C ARG A 92 -13.61 -2.43 -5.79
N ALA A 93 -12.44 -2.33 -6.44
CA ALA A 93 -11.17 -2.61 -5.81
C ALA A 93 -10.89 -1.58 -4.71
N TYR A 94 -11.18 -0.30 -4.98
CA TYR A 94 -11.12 0.79 -4.01
C TYR A 94 -11.91 0.52 -2.73
N GLN A 95 -13.22 0.27 -2.87
CA GLN A 95 -14.10 -0.01 -1.75
C GLN A 95 -13.69 -1.27 -0.99
N THR A 96 -13.11 -2.25 -1.69
CA THR A 96 -12.59 -3.46 -1.07
C THR A 96 -11.33 -3.16 -0.26
N SER A 97 -10.40 -2.37 -0.81
CA SER A 97 -9.20 -1.92 -0.13
C SER A 97 -9.54 -1.12 1.12
N GLN A 98 -10.47 -0.16 1.04
CA GLN A 98 -10.91 0.62 2.21
C GLN A 98 -11.39 -0.31 3.35
N LYS A 99 -12.24 -1.28 3.04
CA LYS A 99 -12.72 -2.25 4.05
C LYS A 99 -11.59 -3.09 4.64
N ILE A 100 -10.63 -3.50 3.82
CA ILE A 100 -9.47 -4.27 4.28
C ILE A 100 -8.63 -3.42 5.23
N TYR A 101 -8.26 -2.20 4.85
CA TYR A 101 -7.45 -1.31 5.69
C TYR A 101 -8.15 -0.97 7.01
N PHE A 102 -9.44 -0.60 6.95
CA PHE A 102 -10.23 -0.36 8.15
C PHE A 102 -10.17 -1.55 9.11
N SER A 103 -10.37 -2.77 8.59
CA SER A 103 -10.34 -3.99 9.41
C SER A 103 -8.95 -4.37 9.93
N ILE A 104 -7.87 -3.92 9.27
CA ILE A 104 -6.49 -4.14 9.73
C ILE A 104 -6.17 -3.19 10.88
N TRP A 105 -6.68 -1.97 10.83
CA TRP A 105 -6.44 -0.93 11.82
C TRP A 105 -7.39 -1.00 13.02
N ASP A 106 -8.62 -1.50 12.85
CA ASP A 106 -9.53 -1.87 13.94
C ASP A 106 -9.09 -3.20 14.57
N HIS A 107 -8.08 -3.14 15.46
CA HIS A 107 -7.47 -4.34 16.06
C HIS A 107 -8.44 -5.13 16.93
N ASN A 108 -9.37 -4.45 17.59
CA ASN A 108 -10.26 -5.06 18.55
C ASN A 108 -11.62 -5.48 17.94
N GLY A 109 -11.95 -4.95 16.75
CA GLY A 109 -13.13 -5.31 15.98
C GLY A 109 -14.42 -4.70 16.52
N ASP A 110 -14.35 -3.57 17.22
CA ASP A 110 -15.53 -2.85 17.75
C ASP A 110 -16.19 -1.94 16.70
N GLY A 111 -15.57 -1.79 15.53
CA GLY A 111 -16.11 -1.03 14.41
C GLY A 111 -15.69 0.44 14.40
N GLU A 112 -14.74 0.83 15.24
CA GLU A 112 -14.11 2.16 15.28
C GLU A 112 -12.59 1.98 15.41
N ILE A 113 -11.80 2.89 14.85
CA ILE A 113 -10.34 2.86 15.00
C ILE A 113 -9.96 3.91 16.05
N ALA A 114 -9.72 3.48 17.29
CA ALA A 114 -9.22 4.39 18.30
C ALA A 114 -7.78 4.84 18.00
N GLN A 115 -7.37 6.03 18.50
CA GLN A 115 -5.99 6.52 18.37
C GLN A 115 -4.93 5.45 18.68
N ARG A 116 -5.07 4.76 19.80
CA ARG A 116 -4.12 3.70 20.23
C ARG A 116 -3.96 2.57 19.21
N GLU A 117 -5.03 2.27 18.46
CA GLU A 117 -5.07 1.22 17.45
C GLU A 117 -4.44 1.69 16.16
N TYR A 118 -4.68 2.96 15.82
CA TYR A 118 -4.01 3.63 14.71
C TYR A 118 -2.49 3.73 14.94
N ASP A 119 -2.04 4.26 16.09
CA ASP A 119 -0.60 4.39 16.44
C ASP A 119 0.12 3.05 16.32
N LYS A 120 -0.51 2.00 16.83
CA LYS A 120 0.01 0.63 16.76
C LYS A 120 0.09 0.14 15.31
N SER A 121 -0.89 0.49 14.48
CA SER A 121 -0.91 0.14 13.06
C SER A 121 0.22 0.82 12.29
N MET A 122 0.52 2.09 12.59
CA MET A 122 1.64 2.80 11.95
C MET A 122 2.97 2.12 12.22
N VAL A 123 3.23 1.74 13.48
CA VAL A 123 4.44 0.98 13.83
C VAL A 123 4.48 -0.36 13.09
N TRP A 124 3.37 -1.08 13.02
CA TRP A 124 3.31 -2.37 12.34
C TRP A 124 3.47 -2.29 10.83
N ASP A 125 2.91 -1.26 10.20
CA ASP A 125 3.01 -1.05 8.76
C ASP A 125 4.42 -0.61 8.37
N PHE A 126 5.07 0.24 9.19
CA PHE A 126 6.50 0.55 9.04
C PHE A 126 7.36 -0.72 9.15
N GLN A 127 7.22 -1.49 10.23
CA GLN A 127 7.99 -2.73 10.43
C GLN A 127 7.77 -3.78 9.33
N ARG A 128 6.60 -3.76 8.69
CA ARG A 128 6.32 -4.64 7.54
C ARG A 128 7.08 -4.21 6.29
N ALA A 129 7.37 -2.91 6.16
CA ALA A 129 8.12 -2.32 5.06
C ALA A 129 9.64 -2.35 5.30
N ASP A 130 10.08 -2.22 6.56
CA ASP A 130 11.50 -2.30 6.98
C ASP A 130 11.99 -3.75 6.97
N THR A 131 12.40 -4.22 5.79
CA THR A 131 12.83 -5.62 5.59
C THR A 131 14.21 -5.94 6.18
N ASN A 132 14.98 -4.93 6.58
CA ASN A 132 16.34 -5.01 7.09
C ASN A 132 16.45 -4.67 8.59
N ASP A 133 15.36 -4.24 9.22
CA ASP A 133 15.23 -3.94 10.66
C ASP A 133 16.25 -2.87 11.12
N ASP A 134 16.48 -1.85 10.28
CA ASP A 134 17.36 -0.73 10.61
C ASP A 134 16.63 0.58 10.90
N ALA A 135 15.29 0.56 10.87
CA ALA A 135 14.40 1.68 11.10
C ALA A 135 14.48 2.80 10.03
N PHE A 136 14.88 2.44 8.80
CA PHE A 136 14.95 3.32 7.62
C PHE A 136 14.43 2.64 6.34
#